data_AF-A0A1G4QN08-F1
#
_entry.id   AF-A0A1G4QN08-F1
#
_cell.length_a   1.000
_cell.length_b   1.000
_cell.length_c   1.000
_cell.angle_alpha   90.00
_cell.angle_beta   90.00
_cell.angle_gamma   90.00
#
_symmetry.space_group_name_H-M   'P 1'
#
loop_
_entity.id
_entity.type
_entity.pdbx_description
1 polymer ?
#
loop_
_entity_poly.entity_id
_entity_poly.type
_entity_poly.pdbx_seq_one_letter_code
_entity_poly.pdbx_strand_id
1 'polypeptide(L)'
;MDERYYRVNDLPRNRQTYLSNPQKPGGRAALSVIHLFDLNRRAGNAKQWHLCIFLHLGNHLEQLASLFGHTGKTCPDRCGPMQARRSGRLHITVRRRRVSISAILHYLTPNFLLLKRPVLVSPSSFADLSAKIKDRSARAGVIGLGYVGLPLAIAIARSGFEVTGFDIDPKKIVALDARKSYIDAVADEALSAEREAGRFSATTDFSGLAACDVIVICVPTPLTKHRDPDLSYVEATSRSIAAHLRAGQLVVLESTTYPGTTDDVVKVILEKTGLKSGVDFFVGFSPEREDPGNQHYHTATIPKVIAGDGAEALDLMKAFYGAAVKTVVPVSSNATAEAVKLTENIFRSVNIALVNELKTVYAAMGIDVWEVIDAAKTKPFGYMPFYPGPGLGGHCIPIDPFYLTWKSREYELPTRFIELAGEINSAMPRYVVGKLAEALDIRCGKALSRSRVLVLGLAYKKNVADIRESPSLRLIEIIEERGGKADYHDPFVAEIPPTREHQALKGRKSVALAPEVLVDYDAVLVATDHDQIDYATLVKNAPLIVDTRNVFKRLGLSAGHVIKA
;
A
#
# COMPACT_ATOMS: atom_id res chain seq x y z
N MET A 1 5.47 15.20 47.50
CA MET A 1 4.79 14.06 48.15
C MET A 1 3.29 14.23 47.94
N ASP A 2 2.75 13.32 47.13
CA ASP A 2 1.35 12.96 46.89
C ASP A 2 0.29 14.00 46.49
N GLU A 3 0.18 14.20 45.17
CA GLU A 3 -1.06 14.64 44.52
C GLU A 3 -2.02 13.44 44.37
N ARG A 4 -3.15 13.46 45.08
CA ARG A 4 -4.26 12.52 44.85
C ARG A 4 -5.32 13.15 43.94
N TYR A 5 -5.52 12.53 42.78
CA TYR A 5 -6.61 12.82 41.84
C TYR A 5 -7.89 12.13 42.32
N TYR A 6 -9.00 12.88 42.49
CA TYR A 6 -10.33 12.29 42.69
C TYR A 6 -11.10 12.28 41.37
N ARG A 7 -11.63 11.09 40.99
CA ARG A 7 -12.54 10.90 39.85
C ARG A 7 -13.94 11.41 40.18
N VAL A 8 -14.67 11.84 39.16
CA VAL A 8 -15.96 12.57 39.18
C VAL A 8 -17.17 11.77 39.74
N ASN A 9 -16.99 10.67 40.47
CA ASN A 9 -18.11 9.83 40.94
C ASN A 9 -18.29 9.71 42.46
N ASP A 10 -17.55 10.44 43.30
CA ASP A 10 -17.63 10.31 44.76
C ASP A 10 -18.11 11.59 45.48
N LEU A 11 -19.33 12.04 45.20
CA LEU A 11 -20.07 12.98 46.07
C LEU A 11 -21.54 12.57 46.22
N PRO A 12 -22.13 12.69 47.43
CA PRO A 12 -23.46 12.15 47.74
C PRO A 12 -24.57 12.84 46.94
N ARG A 13 -25.48 12.03 46.39
CA ARG A 13 -26.75 12.46 45.78
C ARG A 13 -27.62 13.16 46.82
N ASN A 14 -27.58 14.49 46.88
CA ASN A 14 -28.70 15.35 47.30
C ASN A 14 -28.34 16.84 47.14
N ARG A 15 -28.56 17.35 45.93
CA ARG A 15 -28.91 18.74 45.53
C ARG A 15 -28.58 18.92 44.04
N GLN A 16 -29.37 18.25 43.19
CA GLN A 16 -29.50 18.62 41.77
C GLN A 16 -30.76 19.47 41.65
N THR A 17 -30.64 20.75 41.31
CA THR A 17 -31.76 21.54 40.79
C THR A 17 -31.60 21.64 39.28
N TYR A 18 -32.52 20.99 38.57
CA TYR A 18 -32.67 21.01 37.12
C TYR A 18 -33.20 22.37 36.65
N LEU A 19 -32.62 22.90 35.58
CA LEU A 19 -33.33 23.73 34.61
C LEU A 19 -32.99 23.18 33.22
N SER A 20 -33.85 22.27 32.74
CA SER A 20 -33.92 21.86 31.35
C SER A 20 -34.82 22.82 30.58
N ASN A 21 -34.47 23.15 29.34
CA ASN A 21 -35.46 23.51 28.33
C ASN A 21 -35.07 22.85 26.99
N PRO A 22 -35.90 21.96 26.42
CA PRO A 22 -35.64 21.32 25.14
C PRO A 22 -36.09 22.21 23.97
N GLN A 23 -35.54 21.94 22.78
CA GLN A 23 -35.87 22.49 21.45
C GLN A 23 -34.98 23.64 20.91
N LYS A 24 -33.96 23.24 20.12
CA LYS A 24 -33.61 23.75 18.77
C LYS A 24 -32.19 23.24 18.39
N PRO A 25 -31.99 22.56 17.23
CA PRO A 25 -30.64 22.26 16.76
C PRO A 25 -30.08 23.50 16.07
N GLY A 26 -29.39 24.33 16.85
CA GLY A 26 -28.67 25.50 16.38
C GLY A 26 -27.68 25.90 17.46
N GLY A 27 -26.39 25.69 17.18
CA GLY A 27 -25.32 25.88 18.15
C GLY A 27 -25.36 27.24 18.84
N ARG A 28 -25.49 27.22 20.17
CA ARG A 28 -25.08 28.31 21.06
C ARG A 28 -24.47 27.72 22.33
N ALA A 29 -23.32 28.26 22.70
CA ALA A 29 -22.53 27.88 23.87
C ALA A 29 -23.38 27.90 25.15
N ALA A 30 -23.31 26.82 25.92
CA ALA A 30 -23.90 26.74 27.26
C ALA A 30 -22.95 27.37 28.28
N LEU A 31 -23.48 28.25 29.13
CA LEU A 31 -22.76 28.83 30.27
C LEU A 31 -23.08 27.99 31.52
N SER A 32 -22.08 27.34 32.12
CA SER A 32 -22.31 26.43 33.25
C SER A 32 -21.35 26.64 34.42
N VAL A 33 -21.96 26.92 35.58
CA VAL A 33 -21.52 26.75 36.99
C VAL A 33 -20.45 27.71 37.56
N ILE A 34 -20.84 28.43 38.63
CA ILE A 34 -19.96 29.21 39.51
C ILE A 34 -19.75 28.42 40.81
N HIS A 35 -18.49 28.11 41.15
CA HIS A 35 -18.13 27.57 42.46
C HIS A 35 -17.39 28.64 43.29
N LEU A 36 -17.82 28.82 44.54
CA LEU A 36 -17.13 29.64 45.55
C LEU A 36 -16.43 28.71 46.54
N PHE A 37 -15.13 28.91 46.76
CA PHE A 37 -14.36 28.22 47.80
C PHE A 37 -13.80 29.23 48.80
N ASP A 38 -13.85 28.88 50.09
CA ASP A 38 -13.18 29.60 51.17
C ASP A 38 -11.83 28.94 51.44
N LEU A 39 -10.73 29.63 51.12
CA LEU A 39 -9.37 29.16 51.36
C LEU A 39 -8.70 30.08 52.38
N ASN A 40 -9.01 29.90 53.66
CA ASN A 40 -8.12 30.35 54.73
C ASN A 40 -8.40 29.67 56.08
N ARG A 41 -7.60 28.64 56.41
CA ARG A 41 -7.31 28.24 57.80
C ARG A 41 -5.81 28.32 58.02
N ARG A 42 -5.29 29.52 58.31
CA ARG A 42 -4.26 29.81 59.34
C ARG A 42 -3.86 31.29 59.29
N ALA A 43 -3.93 31.92 60.47
CA ALA A 43 -3.31 33.19 60.91
C ALA A 43 -3.66 34.51 60.19
N GLY A 44 -4.47 35.34 60.87
CA GLY A 44 -4.20 36.77 61.11
C GLY A 44 -4.29 37.77 59.94
N ASN A 45 -5.42 38.49 59.87
CA ASN A 45 -5.59 39.84 59.30
C ASN A 45 -5.40 40.07 57.77
N ALA A 46 -6.39 39.62 56.97
CA ALA A 46 -7.15 40.42 55.97
C ALA A 46 -8.01 39.45 55.13
N LYS A 47 -9.34 39.61 55.11
CA LYS A 47 -10.22 38.77 54.26
C LYS A 47 -10.04 39.15 52.79
N GLN A 48 -9.35 38.34 52.00
CA GLN A 48 -9.36 38.37 50.53
C GLN A 48 -10.36 37.34 50.00
N TRP A 49 -11.21 37.75 49.07
CA TRP A 49 -12.09 36.86 48.31
C TRP A 49 -11.54 36.77 46.89
N HIS A 50 -11.38 35.54 46.38
CA HIS A 50 -11.02 35.29 44.99
C HIS A 50 -12.27 34.83 44.23
N LEU A 51 -12.60 35.53 43.13
CA LEU A 51 -13.62 35.11 42.18
C LEU A 51 -12.90 34.51 40.97
N CYS A 52 -13.01 33.18 40.78
CA CYS A 52 -12.57 32.51 39.55
C CYS A 52 -13.79 32.26 38.65
N ILE A 53 -13.75 32.78 37.43
CA ILE A 53 -14.75 32.50 36.40
C ILE A 53 -14.11 31.55 35.40
N PHE A 54 -14.69 30.36 35.20
CA PHE A 54 -14.29 29.42 34.16
C PHE A 54 -15.13 29.66 32.91
N LEU A 55 -14.49 30.03 31.80
CA LEU A 55 -15.11 30.06 30.48
C LEU A 55 -14.59 28.86 29.69
N HIS A 56 -15.48 27.94 29.32
CA HIS A 56 -15.15 26.85 28.40
C HIS A 56 -15.34 27.35 26.97
N LEU A 57 -14.27 27.90 26.39
CA LEU A 57 -14.21 28.19 24.97
C LEU A 57 -13.67 26.93 24.28
N GLY A 58 -14.52 26.26 23.50
CA GLY A 58 -14.11 25.15 22.64
C GLY A 58 -13.01 25.56 21.65
N ASN A 59 -12.30 24.56 21.13
CA ASN A 59 -11.07 24.64 20.32
C ASN A 59 -11.01 25.76 19.25
N HIS A 60 -10.73 26.99 19.68
CA HIS A 60 -10.21 28.08 18.86
C HIS A 60 -9.37 28.98 19.77
N LEU A 61 -8.15 28.53 20.05
CA LEU A 61 -7.18 29.24 20.89
C LEU A 61 -5.97 29.65 20.06
N GLU A 62 -6.19 30.41 18.98
CA GLU A 62 -5.10 31.12 18.29
C GLU A 62 -5.47 32.46 17.62
N GLN A 63 -6.66 33.02 17.87
CA GLN A 63 -7.08 34.31 17.28
C GLN A 63 -7.39 35.44 18.27
N LEU A 64 -6.78 35.44 19.46
CA LEU A 64 -6.95 36.54 20.43
C LEU A 64 -5.66 37.31 20.78
N ALA A 65 -4.51 36.94 20.22
CA ALA A 65 -3.25 37.66 20.45
C ALA A 65 -3.02 38.85 19.51
N SER A 66 -3.74 38.97 18.38
CA SER A 66 -3.54 40.04 17.39
C SER A 66 -4.48 41.25 17.55
N LEU A 67 -5.48 41.19 18.43
CA LEU A 67 -6.47 42.26 18.64
C LEU A 67 -6.07 43.31 19.69
N PHE A 68 -4.94 43.13 20.37
CA PHE A 68 -4.41 44.09 21.36
C PHE A 68 -2.97 44.55 21.05
N GLY A 69 -2.61 44.61 19.76
CA GLY A 69 -1.39 45.24 19.28
C GLY A 69 -1.55 46.75 19.09
N HIS A 70 -0.96 47.52 20.00
CA HIS A 70 -0.57 48.94 19.87
C HIS A 70 -1.46 49.91 19.06
N THR A 71 -2.31 50.64 19.77
CA THR A 71 -2.56 52.06 19.45
C THR A 71 -2.43 52.88 20.73
N GLY A 72 -1.43 53.75 20.75
CA GLY A 72 -1.11 54.59 21.90
C GLY A 72 -2.24 55.54 22.28
N LYS A 73 -2.54 55.60 23.57
CA LYS A 73 -2.93 56.79 24.33
C LYS A 73 -2.84 56.45 25.82
N THR A 74 -2.10 57.28 26.53
CA THR A 74 -1.73 57.19 27.96
C THR A 74 -2.94 57.15 28.88
N CYS A 75 -2.95 56.20 29.83
CA CYS A 75 -3.87 56.20 30.98
C CYS A 75 -3.16 56.82 32.20
N PRO A 76 -3.76 57.79 32.92
CA PRO A 76 -3.16 58.41 34.09
C PRO A 76 -3.29 57.49 35.32
N ASP A 77 -2.15 57.28 35.99
CA ASP A 77 -1.94 56.83 37.36
C ASP A 77 -2.50 55.49 37.87
N ARG A 78 -1.53 54.65 38.28
CA ARG A 78 -1.58 53.50 39.21
C ARG A 78 -2.28 52.22 38.75
N CYS A 79 -1.60 51.44 37.90
CA CYS A 79 -1.71 49.97 37.84
C CYS A 79 -0.32 49.38 37.56
N GLY A 80 0.15 48.44 38.39
CA GLY A 80 1.42 47.73 38.21
C GLY A 80 1.36 46.65 37.12
N PRO A 81 2.51 46.06 36.73
CA PRO A 81 2.63 45.23 35.52
C PRO A 81 1.86 43.90 35.60
N MET A 82 1.20 43.53 34.50
CA MET A 82 0.59 42.21 34.28
C MET A 82 1.64 41.18 33.87
N GLN A 83 1.74 40.05 34.58
CA GLN A 83 2.51 38.88 34.14
C GLN A 83 1.56 37.78 33.65
N ALA A 84 1.67 37.42 32.37
CA ALA A 84 1.01 36.24 31.80
C ALA A 84 1.90 35.01 32.03
N ARG A 85 1.40 33.98 32.74
CA ARG A 85 2.04 32.65 32.78
C ARG A 85 1.26 31.68 31.90
N ARG A 86 2.00 30.82 31.18
CA ARG A 86 1.53 29.77 30.26
C ARG A 86 0.62 28.74 30.97
N SER A 87 -0.64 29.08 31.11
CA SER A 87 -1.78 28.16 31.28
C SER A 87 -3.01 29.01 31.01
N GLY A 88 -3.90 28.63 30.09
CA GLY A 88 -5.06 29.45 29.65
C GLY A 88 -6.05 29.82 30.78
N ARG A 89 -5.67 30.76 31.66
CA ARG A 89 -6.44 31.25 32.79
C ARG A 89 -6.35 32.77 32.84
N LEU A 90 -7.50 33.44 32.74
CA LEU A 90 -7.61 34.88 32.93
C LEU A 90 -7.80 35.17 34.43
N HIS A 91 -6.84 35.84 35.07
CA HIS A 91 -6.94 36.27 36.47
C HIS A 91 -7.41 37.73 36.56
N ILE A 92 -8.58 37.96 37.15
CA ILE A 92 -9.08 39.31 37.47
C ILE A 92 -9.02 39.51 38.98
N THR A 93 -8.24 40.48 39.45
CA THR A 93 -8.15 40.84 40.88
C THR A 93 -9.00 42.07 41.15
N VAL A 94 -10.08 41.92 41.94
CA VAL A 94 -10.93 43.06 42.34
C VAL A 94 -10.65 43.41 43.80
N ARG A 95 -10.07 44.59 44.05
CA ARG A 95 -9.93 45.16 45.41
C ARG A 95 -11.05 46.17 45.65
N ARG A 96 -12.21 45.74 46.19
CA ARG A 96 -13.15 46.61 46.95
C ARG A 96 -14.22 45.80 47.69
N ARG A 97 -14.72 46.34 48.80
CA ARG A 97 -15.48 45.64 49.86
C ARG A 97 -16.98 45.38 49.59
N ARG A 98 -17.57 45.79 48.47
CA ARG A 98 -18.93 45.38 48.03
C ARG A 98 -19.03 45.54 46.50
N VAL A 99 -19.40 44.48 45.79
CA VAL A 99 -19.77 44.54 44.36
C VAL A 99 -21.12 43.83 44.20
N SER A 100 -22.12 44.54 43.69
CA SER A 100 -23.41 43.98 43.29
C SER A 100 -23.27 43.32 41.92
N ILE A 101 -23.79 42.09 41.77
CA ILE A 101 -23.72 41.26 40.56
C ILE A 101 -24.34 41.95 39.32
N SER A 102 -25.23 42.93 39.51
CA SER A 102 -25.86 43.68 38.41
C SER A 102 -24.88 44.58 37.63
N ALA A 103 -23.82 45.07 38.26
CA ALA A 103 -22.91 46.04 37.64
C ALA A 103 -21.97 45.45 36.57
N ILE A 104 -21.76 44.12 36.57
CA ILE A 104 -20.87 43.44 35.61
C ILE A 104 -21.61 43.13 34.30
N LEU A 105 -22.92 42.87 34.33
CA LEU A 105 -23.70 42.60 33.12
C LEU A 105 -23.98 43.86 32.27
N HIS A 106 -24.05 45.04 32.88
CA HIS A 106 -24.36 46.29 32.17
C HIS A 106 -23.17 46.87 31.38
N TYR A 107 -21.93 46.49 31.69
CA TYR A 107 -20.75 46.95 30.95
C TYR A 107 -20.39 46.07 29.74
N LEU A 108 -20.99 44.88 29.62
CA LEU A 108 -20.73 43.92 28.54
C LEU A 108 -21.81 43.89 27.44
N THR A 109 -22.82 44.74 27.53
CA THR A 109 -24.01 44.70 26.67
C THR A 109 -24.07 45.68 25.49
N PRO A 110 -23.35 46.84 25.43
CA PRO A 110 -23.47 47.71 24.26
C PRO A 110 -22.57 47.35 23.06
N ASN A 111 -21.46 46.62 23.24
CA ASN A 111 -20.50 46.34 22.16
C ASN A 111 -20.70 45.00 21.43
N PHE A 112 -21.73 44.22 21.77
CA PHE A 112 -21.98 42.90 21.17
C PHE A 112 -22.81 42.94 19.86
N LEU A 113 -23.20 44.13 19.39
CA LEU A 113 -24.10 44.30 18.24
C LEU A 113 -23.45 44.82 16.95
N LEU A 114 -22.12 44.98 16.90
CA LEU A 114 -21.39 45.44 15.69
C LEU A 114 -20.46 44.41 15.04
N LEU A 115 -20.57 43.13 15.42
CA LEU A 115 -19.86 42.00 14.77
C LEU A 115 -20.87 40.99 14.21
N LYS A 116 -21.70 41.44 13.27
CA LYS A 116 -22.43 40.57 12.35
C LYS A 116 -22.00 40.87 10.91
N ARG A 117 -20.70 40.73 10.64
CA ARG A 117 -20.29 40.26 9.32
C ARG A 117 -20.13 38.75 9.45
N PRO A 118 -20.78 37.92 8.62
CA PRO A 118 -20.45 36.52 8.60
C PRO A 118 -18.96 36.46 8.26
N VAL A 119 -18.15 35.93 9.18
CA VAL A 119 -16.87 35.36 8.78
C VAL A 119 -17.28 34.23 7.87
N LEU A 120 -17.18 34.45 6.56
CA LEU A 120 -17.15 33.36 5.58
C LEU A 120 -15.94 32.53 5.99
N VAL A 121 -16.18 31.50 6.81
CA VAL A 121 -15.21 30.43 7.01
C VAL A 121 -15.02 29.87 5.61
N SER A 122 -13.84 30.08 5.02
CA SER A 122 -13.48 29.35 3.80
C SER A 122 -13.74 27.87 4.09
N PRO A 123 -14.49 27.15 3.25
CA PRO A 123 -14.67 25.72 3.46
C PRO A 123 -13.30 25.07 3.70
N SER A 124 -13.22 24.18 4.68
CA SER A 124 -11.97 23.47 4.93
C SER A 124 -11.60 22.70 3.66
N SER A 125 -10.30 22.65 3.34
CA SER A 125 -9.72 21.85 2.25
C SER A 125 -10.30 20.43 2.20
N PHE A 126 -10.58 19.86 3.38
CA PHE A 126 -11.27 18.58 3.55
C PHE A 126 -12.72 18.58 3.03
N ALA A 127 -13.56 19.53 3.45
CA ALA A 127 -14.98 19.51 3.15
C ALA A 127 -15.25 19.64 1.64
N ASP A 128 -14.52 20.53 0.98
CA ASP A 128 -14.63 20.73 -0.47
C ASP A 128 -14.18 19.49 -1.24
N LEU A 129 -13.01 18.93 -0.90
CA LEU A 129 -12.51 17.73 -1.55
C LEU A 129 -13.44 16.52 -1.30
N SER A 130 -13.97 16.38 -0.08
CA SER A 130 -14.94 15.33 0.25
C SER A 130 -16.21 15.44 -0.60
N ALA A 131 -16.73 16.65 -0.81
CA ALA A 131 -17.88 16.89 -1.66
C ALA A 131 -17.60 16.48 -3.12
N LYS A 132 -16.48 16.97 -3.69
CA LYS A 132 -16.06 16.63 -5.05
C LYS A 132 -15.85 15.13 -5.27
N ILE A 133 -15.30 14.43 -4.28
CA ILE A 133 -15.12 12.97 -4.38
C ILE A 133 -16.48 12.28 -4.40
N LYS A 134 -17.42 12.69 -3.54
CA LYS A 134 -18.75 12.06 -3.42
C LYS A 134 -19.62 12.26 -4.66
N ASP A 135 -19.58 13.43 -5.28
CA ASP A 135 -20.34 13.73 -6.50
C ASP A 135 -19.62 13.39 -7.81
N ARG A 136 -18.40 12.84 -7.71
CA ARG A 136 -17.52 12.44 -8.83
C ARG A 136 -16.98 13.59 -9.68
N SER A 137 -17.07 14.84 -9.21
CA SER A 137 -16.45 15.98 -9.87
C SER A 137 -14.96 16.14 -9.58
N ALA A 138 -14.41 15.37 -8.62
CA ALA A 138 -12.96 15.34 -8.35
C ALA A 138 -12.19 14.78 -9.56
N ARG A 139 -11.07 15.42 -9.93
CA ARG A 139 -10.18 14.91 -10.98
C ARG A 139 -9.10 14.02 -10.38
N ALA A 140 -8.89 12.82 -10.92
CA ALA A 140 -7.87 11.90 -10.45
C ALA A 140 -6.64 11.91 -11.37
N GLY A 141 -5.45 11.87 -10.79
CA GLY A 141 -4.18 11.65 -11.47
C GLY A 141 -3.60 10.31 -11.06
N VAL A 142 -3.16 9.47 -12.00
CA VAL A 142 -2.48 8.21 -11.69
C VAL A 142 -1.10 8.21 -12.32
N ILE A 143 -0.05 8.14 -11.51
CA ILE A 143 1.35 8.20 -11.95
C ILE A 143 1.93 6.79 -12.02
N GLY A 144 2.49 6.43 -13.18
CA GLY A 144 3.04 5.11 -13.45
C GLY A 144 1.98 4.19 -14.06
N LEU A 145 1.89 4.18 -15.39
CA LEU A 145 0.91 3.41 -16.15
C LEU A 145 1.41 2.00 -16.44
N GLY A 146 1.96 1.34 -15.42
CA GLY A 146 2.37 -0.07 -15.50
C GLY A 146 1.21 -1.02 -15.23
N TYR A 147 1.57 -2.27 -14.87
CA TYR A 147 0.62 -3.33 -14.50
C TYR A 147 -0.27 -3.00 -13.30
N VAL A 148 0.06 -1.97 -12.51
CA VAL A 148 -0.73 -1.52 -11.36
C VAL A 148 -1.54 -0.27 -11.71
N GLY A 149 -0.85 0.80 -12.17
CA GLY A 149 -1.52 2.08 -12.35
C GLY A 149 -2.49 2.14 -13.52
N LEU A 150 -2.25 1.43 -14.64
CA LEU A 150 -3.19 1.48 -15.76
C LEU A 150 -4.53 0.78 -15.44
N PRO A 151 -4.57 -0.47 -14.90
CA PRO A 151 -5.84 -1.07 -14.47
C PRO A 151 -6.59 -0.24 -13.44
N LEU A 152 -5.86 0.34 -12.46
CA LEU A 152 -6.45 1.20 -11.45
C LEU A 152 -7.04 2.48 -12.06
N ALA A 153 -6.32 3.15 -12.96
CA ALA A 153 -6.80 4.35 -13.64
C ALA A 153 -8.10 4.09 -14.42
N ILE A 154 -8.18 2.95 -15.12
CA ILE A 154 -9.40 2.54 -15.83
C ILE A 154 -10.53 2.18 -14.86
N ALA A 155 -10.23 1.53 -13.73
CA ALA A 155 -11.24 1.26 -12.71
C ALA A 155 -11.80 2.55 -12.09
N ILE A 156 -10.95 3.55 -11.82
CA ILE A 156 -11.36 4.87 -11.32
C ILE A 156 -12.19 5.60 -12.38
N ALA A 157 -11.77 5.61 -13.65
CA ALA A 157 -12.52 6.24 -14.74
C ALA A 157 -13.92 5.63 -14.90
N ARG A 158 -14.01 4.30 -14.85
CA ARG A 158 -15.28 3.55 -14.89
C ARG A 158 -16.23 3.90 -13.75
N SER A 159 -15.70 4.34 -12.60
CA SER A 159 -16.51 4.77 -11.46
C SER A 159 -17.06 6.21 -11.59
N GLY A 160 -16.75 6.89 -12.70
CA GLY A 160 -17.32 8.17 -13.07
C GLY A 160 -16.39 9.38 -12.91
N PHE A 161 -15.16 9.20 -12.41
CA PHE A 161 -14.19 10.30 -12.31
C PHE A 161 -13.54 10.59 -13.66
N GLU A 162 -13.10 11.84 -13.84
CA GLU A 162 -12.15 12.20 -14.88
C GLU A 162 -10.74 11.84 -14.41
N VAL A 163 -10.02 11.03 -15.19
CA VAL A 163 -8.71 10.49 -14.85
C VAL A 163 -7.67 10.91 -15.90
N THR A 164 -6.55 11.44 -15.41
CA THR A 164 -5.33 11.66 -16.20
C THR A 164 -4.25 10.69 -15.75
N GLY A 165 -3.79 9.84 -16.66
CA GLY A 165 -2.62 8.99 -16.46
C GLY A 165 -1.32 9.75 -16.75
N PHE A 166 -0.30 9.57 -15.92
CA PHE A 166 1.02 10.17 -16.10
C PHE A 166 2.09 9.07 -16.18
N ASP A 167 2.91 9.09 -17.22
CA ASP A 167 4.07 8.20 -17.35
C ASP A 167 5.22 8.93 -18.03
N ILE A 168 6.46 8.51 -17.75
CA ILE A 168 7.65 9.10 -18.37
C ILE A 168 7.93 8.49 -19.75
N ASP A 169 7.35 7.33 -20.05
CA ASP A 169 7.55 6.64 -21.32
C ASP A 169 6.55 7.14 -22.39
N PRO A 170 7.01 7.94 -23.39
CA PRO A 170 6.13 8.44 -24.44
C PRO A 170 5.52 7.32 -25.30
N LYS A 171 6.15 6.14 -25.37
CA LYS A 171 5.62 5.01 -26.15
C LYS A 171 4.31 4.50 -25.56
N LYS A 172 4.19 4.50 -24.24
CA LYS A 172 2.93 4.13 -23.56
C LYS A 172 1.83 5.12 -23.88
N ILE A 173 2.14 6.42 -23.87
CA ILE A 173 1.16 7.47 -24.18
C ILE A 173 0.65 7.31 -25.62
N VAL A 174 1.56 7.12 -26.58
CA VAL A 174 1.21 6.87 -27.99
C VAL A 174 0.31 5.64 -28.14
N ALA A 175 0.62 4.54 -27.46
CA ALA A 175 -0.21 3.33 -27.50
C ALA A 175 -1.61 3.58 -26.92
N LEU A 176 -1.70 4.24 -25.77
CA LEU A 176 -2.97 4.57 -25.13
C LEU A 176 -3.80 5.53 -25.99
N ASP A 177 -3.17 6.49 -26.67
CA ASP A 177 -3.81 7.41 -27.63
C ASP A 177 -4.37 6.69 -28.84
N ALA A 178 -3.67 5.64 -29.29
CA ALA A 178 -4.18 4.72 -30.29
C ALA A 178 -5.24 3.74 -29.75
N ARG A 179 -5.67 3.87 -28.48
CA ARG A 179 -6.59 2.96 -27.79
C ARG A 179 -6.08 1.51 -27.73
N LYS A 180 -4.76 1.34 -27.63
CA LYS A 180 -4.08 0.05 -27.52
C LYS A 180 -3.47 -0.11 -26.16
N SER A 181 -3.94 -1.10 -25.42
CA SER A 181 -3.31 -1.53 -24.18
C SER A 181 -2.04 -2.32 -24.51
N TYR A 182 -0.98 -2.07 -23.75
CA TYR A 182 0.27 -2.83 -23.79
C TYR A 182 0.38 -3.83 -22.62
N ILE A 183 -0.70 -4.00 -21.84
CA ILE A 183 -0.81 -5.00 -20.77
C ILE A 183 -2.13 -5.77 -20.90
N ASP A 184 -2.11 -7.06 -20.60
CA ASP A 184 -3.30 -7.92 -20.70
C ASP A 184 -4.37 -7.60 -19.66
N ALA A 185 -3.99 -6.96 -18.55
CA ALA A 185 -4.91 -6.61 -17.46
C ALA A 185 -5.97 -5.57 -17.86
N VAL A 186 -5.78 -4.87 -18.98
CA VAL A 186 -6.74 -3.91 -19.54
C VAL A 186 -6.97 -4.26 -21.00
N ALA A 187 -8.22 -4.62 -21.33
CA ALA A 187 -8.63 -4.85 -22.71
C ALA A 187 -8.70 -3.53 -23.50
N ASP A 188 -8.45 -3.59 -24.82
CA ASP A 188 -8.54 -2.41 -25.69
C ASP A 188 -9.94 -1.78 -25.66
N GLU A 189 -10.99 -2.60 -25.57
CA GLU A 189 -12.38 -2.15 -25.52
C GLU A 189 -12.68 -1.41 -24.22
N ALA A 190 -12.10 -1.89 -23.10
CA ALA A 190 -12.22 -1.25 -21.80
C ALA A 190 -11.59 0.14 -21.79
N LEU A 191 -10.39 0.26 -22.35
CA LEU A 191 -9.67 1.52 -22.52
C LEU A 191 -10.43 2.47 -23.46
N SER A 192 -10.91 1.94 -24.60
CA SER A 192 -11.63 2.72 -25.61
C SER A 192 -12.90 3.36 -25.03
N ALA A 193 -13.69 2.59 -24.29
CA ALA A 193 -14.93 3.08 -23.68
C ALA A 193 -14.69 4.28 -22.74
N GLU A 194 -13.66 4.24 -21.91
CA GLU A 194 -13.36 5.33 -20.97
C GLU A 194 -12.77 6.56 -21.67
N ARG A 195 -12.00 6.37 -22.75
CA ARG A 195 -11.51 7.49 -23.57
C ARG A 195 -12.62 8.16 -24.36
N GLU A 196 -13.52 7.40 -24.97
CA GLU A 196 -14.66 7.94 -25.74
C GLU A 196 -15.65 8.69 -24.85
N ALA A 197 -15.80 8.23 -23.61
CA ALA A 197 -16.59 8.94 -22.61
C ALA A 197 -15.90 10.20 -22.06
N GLY A 198 -14.68 10.52 -22.49
CA GLY A 198 -13.90 11.66 -22.00
C GLY A 198 -13.43 11.51 -20.55
N ARG A 199 -13.46 10.29 -19.99
CA ARG A 199 -13.11 10.02 -18.58
C ARG A 199 -11.66 9.58 -18.40
N PHE A 200 -10.96 9.21 -19.47
CA PHE A 200 -9.54 8.85 -19.39
C PHE A 200 -8.71 9.56 -20.46
N SER A 201 -7.56 10.10 -20.04
CA SER A 201 -6.50 10.57 -20.92
C SER A 201 -5.13 10.20 -20.30
N ALA A 202 -4.06 10.26 -21.10
CA ALA A 202 -2.71 10.00 -20.61
C ALA A 202 -1.74 11.05 -21.16
N THR A 203 -0.70 11.39 -20.39
CA THR A 203 0.29 12.39 -20.77
C THR A 203 1.67 12.11 -20.17
N THR A 204 2.71 12.67 -20.79
CA THR A 204 4.06 12.78 -20.19
C THR A 204 4.28 14.13 -19.50
N ASP A 205 3.32 15.06 -19.58
CA ASP A 205 3.42 16.38 -18.95
C ASP A 205 2.86 16.36 -17.53
N PHE A 206 3.75 16.38 -16.55
CA PHE A 206 3.42 16.32 -15.13
C PHE A 206 2.89 17.66 -14.58
N SER A 207 2.93 18.76 -15.35
CA SER A 207 2.33 20.04 -14.92
C SER A 207 0.82 19.94 -14.71
N GLY A 208 0.16 18.99 -15.39
CA GLY A 208 -1.25 18.66 -15.22
C GLY A 208 -1.63 18.20 -13.81
N LEU A 209 -0.67 17.78 -12.98
CA LEU A 209 -0.91 17.37 -11.59
C LEU A 209 -1.55 18.50 -10.75
N ALA A 210 -1.30 19.77 -11.08
CA ALA A 210 -1.91 20.90 -10.39
C ALA A 210 -3.44 20.92 -10.50
N ALA A 211 -3.98 20.32 -11.58
CA ALA A 211 -5.41 20.27 -11.84
C ALA A 211 -6.10 19.04 -11.23
N CYS A 212 -5.35 18.04 -10.78
CA CYS A 212 -5.88 16.86 -10.10
C CYS A 212 -6.27 17.20 -8.65
N ASP A 213 -7.35 16.62 -8.15
CA ASP A 213 -7.79 16.68 -6.75
C ASP A 213 -7.27 15.46 -5.95
N VAL A 214 -7.17 14.30 -6.60
CA VAL A 214 -6.57 13.08 -6.03
C VAL A 214 -5.42 12.62 -6.92
N ILE A 215 -4.25 12.33 -6.35
CA ILE A 215 -3.05 11.87 -7.07
C ILE A 215 -2.62 10.54 -6.49
N VAL A 216 -2.48 9.52 -7.34
CA VAL A 216 -2.12 8.15 -6.97
C VAL A 216 -0.76 7.79 -7.56
N ILE A 217 0.15 7.27 -6.74
CA ILE A 217 1.53 6.92 -7.10
C ILE A 217 1.65 5.40 -7.26
N CYS A 218 1.87 4.94 -8.49
CA CYS A 218 2.01 3.54 -8.89
C CYS A 218 3.33 3.28 -9.65
N VAL A 219 4.43 3.91 -9.21
CA VAL A 219 5.76 3.80 -9.83
C VAL A 219 6.53 2.57 -9.33
N PRO A 220 7.54 2.08 -10.08
CA PRO A 220 8.34 0.93 -9.66
C PRO A 220 9.10 1.16 -8.34
N THR A 221 9.26 0.09 -7.56
CA THR A 221 10.06 0.05 -6.33
C THR A 221 11.01 -1.16 -6.38
N PRO A 222 12.05 -1.13 -7.23
CA PRO A 222 12.97 -2.25 -7.41
C PRO A 222 13.90 -2.41 -6.21
N LEU A 223 14.74 -3.45 -6.25
CA LEU A 223 15.91 -3.56 -5.39
C LEU A 223 17.19 -3.16 -6.14
N THR A 224 18.13 -2.58 -5.41
CA THR A 224 19.50 -2.39 -5.87
C THR A 224 20.22 -3.73 -6.05
N LYS A 225 21.43 -3.71 -6.63
CA LYS A 225 22.30 -4.90 -6.75
C LYS A 225 22.64 -5.56 -5.40
N HIS A 226 22.50 -4.82 -4.30
CA HIS A 226 22.76 -5.31 -2.94
C HIS A 226 21.48 -5.79 -2.22
N ARG A 227 20.35 -5.87 -2.95
CA ARG A 227 19.02 -6.22 -2.41
C ARG A 227 18.46 -5.20 -1.41
N ASP A 228 18.92 -3.95 -1.50
CA ASP A 228 18.35 -2.85 -0.73
C ASP A 228 17.17 -2.22 -1.51
N PRO A 229 16.10 -1.76 -0.84
CA PRO A 229 15.04 -0.96 -1.46
C PRO A 229 15.57 0.24 -2.23
N ASP A 230 15.14 0.41 -3.48
CA ASP A 230 15.41 1.60 -4.29
C ASP A 230 14.18 2.50 -4.35
N LEU A 231 14.17 3.54 -3.52
CA LEU A 231 13.09 4.54 -3.47
C LEU A 231 13.26 5.70 -4.46
N SER A 232 14.29 5.70 -5.31
CA SER A 232 14.58 6.83 -6.21
C SER A 232 13.38 7.24 -7.07
N TYR A 233 12.58 6.27 -7.54
CA TYR A 233 11.36 6.49 -8.32
C TYR A 233 10.24 7.15 -7.49
N VAL A 234 10.00 6.67 -6.26
CA VAL A 234 8.99 7.22 -5.35
C VAL A 234 9.36 8.64 -4.94
N GLU A 235 10.64 8.87 -4.63
CA GLU A 235 11.12 10.20 -4.27
C GLU A 235 11.06 11.18 -5.44
N ALA A 236 11.48 10.77 -6.65
CA ALA A 236 11.41 11.61 -7.84
C ALA A 236 9.97 11.98 -8.18
N THR A 237 9.06 11.03 -8.04
CA THR A 237 7.62 11.26 -8.21
C THR A 237 7.09 12.23 -7.16
N SER A 238 7.45 12.03 -5.89
CA SER A 238 7.04 12.92 -4.79
C SER A 238 7.55 14.36 -4.99
N ARG A 239 8.78 14.53 -5.51
CA ARG A 239 9.33 15.85 -5.88
C ARG A 239 8.57 16.48 -7.05
N SER A 240 8.16 15.69 -8.04
CA SER A 240 7.35 16.16 -9.17
C SER A 240 5.97 16.61 -8.72
N ILE A 241 5.33 15.87 -7.80
CA ILE A 241 4.07 16.29 -7.18
C ILE A 241 4.29 17.56 -6.35
N ALA A 242 5.35 17.65 -5.55
CA ALA A 242 5.65 18.83 -4.73
C ALA A 242 5.77 20.12 -5.57
N ALA A 243 6.31 20.04 -6.79
CA ALA A 243 6.41 21.19 -7.70
C ALA A 243 5.06 21.73 -8.18
N HIS A 244 3.99 20.93 -8.08
CA HIS A 244 2.63 21.26 -8.53
C HIS A 244 1.58 21.11 -7.43
N LEU A 245 2.01 20.89 -6.18
CA LEU A 245 1.15 20.63 -5.04
C LEU A 245 0.36 21.90 -4.68
N ARG A 246 -0.92 21.74 -4.38
CA ARG A 246 -1.81 22.79 -3.91
C ARG A 246 -2.64 22.31 -2.72
N ALA A 247 -3.20 23.27 -1.98
CA ALA A 247 -4.17 22.95 -0.94
C ALA A 247 -5.41 22.24 -1.52
N GLY A 248 -6.00 21.35 -0.72
CA GLY A 248 -7.17 20.56 -1.06
C GLY A 248 -6.87 19.38 -2.00
N GLN A 249 -5.63 18.87 -2.02
CA GLN A 249 -5.28 17.63 -2.73
C GLN A 249 -5.14 16.44 -1.77
N LEU A 250 -5.46 15.24 -2.26
CA LEU A 250 -5.11 13.96 -1.64
C LEU A 250 -4.02 13.27 -2.46
N VAL A 251 -2.89 12.94 -1.83
CA VAL A 251 -1.80 12.17 -2.44
C VAL A 251 -1.77 10.77 -1.83
N VAL A 252 -1.82 9.74 -2.68
CA VAL A 252 -1.88 8.34 -2.25
C VAL A 252 -0.69 7.58 -2.80
N LEU A 253 0.08 6.94 -1.92
CA LEU A 253 1.10 5.99 -2.32
C LEU A 253 0.48 4.59 -2.46
N GLU A 254 0.63 3.96 -3.63
CA GLU A 254 0.26 2.56 -3.85
C GLU A 254 1.44 1.65 -4.18
N SER A 255 2.55 2.21 -4.65
CA SER A 255 3.79 1.48 -4.85
C SER A 255 4.18 0.72 -3.58
N THR A 256 4.42 -0.59 -3.71
CA THR A 256 4.86 -1.44 -2.58
C THR A 256 6.13 -0.87 -1.96
N THR A 257 6.16 -0.78 -0.63
CA THR A 257 7.29 -0.24 0.11
C THR A 257 7.32 -0.75 1.56
N TYR A 258 8.27 -0.28 2.36
CA TYR A 258 8.41 -0.62 3.78
C TYR A 258 7.60 0.31 4.70
N PRO A 259 7.18 -0.18 5.89
CA PRO A 259 6.51 0.62 6.90
C PRO A 259 7.29 1.89 7.27
N GLY A 260 6.65 3.04 7.10
CA GLY A 260 7.19 4.38 7.32
C GLY A 260 7.42 5.19 6.04
N THR A 261 7.39 4.59 4.85
CA THR A 261 7.74 5.32 3.61
C THR A 261 6.79 6.48 3.31
N THR A 262 5.48 6.26 3.49
CA THR A 262 4.46 7.28 3.24
C THR A 262 4.68 8.50 4.14
N ASP A 263 4.97 8.28 5.43
CA ASP A 263 5.07 9.34 6.43
C ASP A 263 6.48 9.98 6.47
N ASP A 264 7.53 9.17 6.39
CA ASP A 264 8.93 9.61 6.57
C ASP A 264 9.59 10.08 5.26
N VAL A 265 9.05 9.68 4.10
CA VAL A 265 9.62 10.02 2.78
C VAL A 265 8.65 10.87 1.97
N VAL A 266 7.48 10.33 1.61
CA VAL A 266 6.54 11.00 0.71
C VAL A 266 6.01 12.30 1.34
N LYS A 267 5.41 12.21 2.54
CA LYS A 267 4.90 13.37 3.27
C LYS A 267 6.01 14.40 3.53
N VAL A 268 7.19 13.97 3.97
CA VAL A 268 8.34 14.87 4.22
C VAL A 268 8.76 15.64 2.96
N ILE A 269 8.79 14.98 1.79
CA ILE A 269 9.11 15.66 0.53
C ILE A 269 8.02 16.68 0.17
N LEU A 270 6.75 16.32 0.30
CA LEU A 270 5.62 17.20 -0.02
C LEU A 270 5.55 18.43 0.91
N GLU A 271 5.84 18.27 2.21
CA GLU A 271 5.81 19.38 3.17
C GLU A 271 6.95 20.40 2.99
N LYS A 272 7.98 20.10 2.18
CA LYS A 272 9.01 21.09 1.82
C LYS A 272 8.46 22.27 1.00
N THR A 273 7.25 22.14 0.45
CA THR A 273 6.52 23.23 -0.20
C THR A 273 6.05 24.31 0.77
N GLY A 274 6.03 24.01 2.08
CA GLY A 274 5.45 24.86 3.12
C GLY A 274 4.01 24.49 3.49
N LEU A 275 3.31 23.70 2.65
CA LEU A 275 2.01 23.12 2.97
C LEU A 275 2.14 22.00 4.00
N LYS A 276 1.08 21.74 4.77
CA LYS A 276 1.04 20.71 5.83
C LYS A 276 -0.01 19.64 5.58
N SER A 277 0.39 18.37 5.75
CA SER A 277 -0.54 17.24 5.66
C SER A 277 -1.53 17.27 6.83
N GLY A 278 -2.80 16.96 6.57
CA GLY A 278 -3.90 17.05 7.54
C GLY A 278 -4.40 18.46 7.80
N VAL A 279 -3.88 19.47 7.07
CA VAL A 279 -4.34 20.87 7.15
C VAL A 279 -4.57 21.41 5.74
N ASP A 280 -3.51 21.47 4.94
CA ASP A 280 -3.56 22.03 3.59
C ASP A 280 -3.82 20.96 2.54
N PHE A 281 -3.20 19.78 2.69
CA PHE A 281 -3.37 18.62 1.81
C PHE A 281 -3.47 17.33 2.63
N PHE A 282 -3.74 16.20 1.98
CA PHE A 282 -3.92 14.91 2.65
C PHE A 282 -3.00 13.87 2.03
N VAL A 283 -2.54 12.93 2.85
CA VAL A 283 -1.70 11.80 2.44
C VAL A 283 -2.33 10.49 2.89
N GLY A 284 -2.22 9.46 2.07
CA GLY A 284 -2.61 8.11 2.44
C GLY A 284 -1.82 7.03 1.73
N PHE A 285 -2.04 5.79 2.15
CA PHE A 285 -1.46 4.60 1.52
C PHE A 285 -2.55 3.58 1.19
N SER A 286 -2.43 2.94 0.04
CA SER A 286 -3.27 1.80 -0.33
C SER A 286 -2.46 0.79 -1.15
N PRO A 287 -2.12 -0.39 -0.62
CA PRO A 287 -1.32 -1.33 -1.38
C PRO A 287 -2.12 -1.95 -2.51
N GLU A 288 -1.47 -2.14 -3.66
CA GLU A 288 -1.97 -3.04 -4.69
C GLU A 288 -1.87 -4.51 -4.23
N ARG A 289 -2.88 -5.32 -4.54
CA ARG A 289 -3.04 -6.72 -4.17
C ARG A 289 -3.44 -7.63 -5.35
N GLU A 290 -3.34 -7.14 -6.58
CA GLU A 290 -3.59 -7.92 -7.81
C GLU A 290 -2.80 -9.24 -7.85
N ASP A 291 -3.45 -10.27 -8.40
CA ASP A 291 -2.83 -11.56 -8.71
C ASP A 291 -2.84 -11.80 -10.23
N PRO A 292 -1.70 -11.66 -10.92
CA PRO A 292 -1.63 -11.79 -12.38
C PRO A 292 -2.20 -13.11 -12.90
N GLY A 293 -3.04 -13.04 -13.93
CA GLY A 293 -3.68 -14.22 -14.54
C GLY A 293 -4.85 -14.80 -13.73
N ASN A 294 -5.30 -14.13 -12.67
CA ASN A 294 -6.47 -14.56 -11.92
C ASN A 294 -7.77 -14.23 -12.68
N GLN A 295 -8.56 -15.25 -13.00
CA GLN A 295 -9.82 -15.08 -13.73
C GLN A 295 -11.02 -14.74 -12.84
N HIS A 296 -10.90 -14.91 -11.52
CA HIS A 296 -12.02 -14.77 -10.58
C HIS A 296 -12.05 -13.42 -9.88
N TYR A 297 -10.89 -12.78 -9.75
CA TYR A 297 -10.73 -11.51 -9.07
C TYR A 297 -10.20 -10.45 -10.05
N HIS A 298 -10.87 -9.31 -10.04
CA HIS A 298 -10.47 -8.11 -10.76
C HIS A 298 -10.29 -6.96 -9.76
N THR A 299 -9.59 -5.89 -10.15
CA THR A 299 -9.30 -4.70 -9.32
C THR A 299 -10.51 -4.19 -8.54
N ALA A 300 -11.69 -4.10 -9.18
CA ALA A 300 -12.90 -3.62 -8.54
C ALA A 300 -13.47 -4.57 -7.44
N THR A 301 -13.04 -5.83 -7.41
CA THR A 301 -13.57 -6.87 -6.50
C THR A 301 -12.62 -7.22 -5.36
N ILE A 302 -11.33 -6.93 -5.51
CA ILE A 302 -10.33 -7.18 -4.48
C ILE A 302 -10.54 -6.16 -3.34
N PRO A 303 -10.69 -6.61 -2.07
CA PRO A 303 -10.81 -5.67 -0.97
C PRO A 303 -9.59 -4.75 -0.89
N LYS A 304 -9.81 -3.45 -0.95
CA LYS A 304 -8.73 -2.46 -0.97
C LYS A 304 -8.43 -2.00 0.46
N VAL A 305 -7.23 -2.34 0.93
CA VAL A 305 -6.72 -1.85 2.23
C VAL A 305 -6.37 -0.38 2.07
N ILE A 306 -6.80 0.46 3.01
CA ILE A 306 -6.56 1.90 2.96
C ILE A 306 -6.14 2.44 4.32
N ALA A 307 -5.27 3.43 4.30
CA ALA A 307 -4.90 4.24 5.44
C ALA A 307 -4.77 5.70 5.02
N GLY A 308 -4.98 6.62 5.97
CA GLY A 308 -4.75 8.04 5.78
C GLY A 308 -3.97 8.61 6.96
N ASP A 309 -3.23 9.69 6.71
CA ASP A 309 -2.60 10.52 7.73
C ASP A 309 -3.68 11.31 8.49
N GLY A 310 -4.29 10.65 9.48
CA GLY A 310 -5.40 11.17 10.27
C GLY A 310 -6.79 10.79 9.74
N ALA A 311 -7.81 11.14 10.52
CA ALA A 311 -9.20 10.74 10.26
C ALA A 311 -9.77 11.34 8.96
N GLU A 312 -9.45 12.60 8.67
CA GLU A 312 -9.92 13.28 7.46
C GLU A 312 -9.36 12.63 6.19
N ALA A 313 -8.05 12.39 6.14
CA ALA A 313 -7.42 11.69 5.03
C ALA A 313 -8.02 10.29 4.83
N LEU A 314 -8.25 9.54 5.91
CA LEU A 314 -8.87 8.22 5.86
C LEU A 314 -10.30 8.27 5.31
N ASP A 315 -11.09 9.28 5.65
CA ASP A 315 -12.46 9.44 5.13
C ASP A 315 -12.47 9.83 3.65
N LEU A 316 -11.52 10.63 3.19
CA LEU A 316 -11.32 10.90 1.76
C LEU A 316 -10.94 9.61 1.01
N MET A 317 -10.02 8.81 1.57
CA MET A 317 -9.61 7.52 1.01
C MET A 317 -10.78 6.54 0.90
N LYS A 318 -11.63 6.45 1.92
CA LYS A 318 -12.85 5.63 1.89
C LYS A 318 -13.80 6.08 0.78
N ALA A 319 -14.03 7.39 0.64
CA ALA A 319 -14.94 7.92 -0.36
C ALA A 319 -14.42 7.74 -1.79
N PHE A 320 -13.10 7.91 -1.98
CA PHE A 320 -12.44 7.77 -3.27
C PHE A 320 -12.39 6.31 -3.71
N TYR A 321 -11.78 5.42 -2.92
CA TYR A 321 -11.66 4.02 -3.31
C TYR A 321 -12.99 3.26 -3.24
N GLY A 322 -13.89 3.63 -2.32
CA GLY A 322 -15.24 3.04 -2.26
C GLY A 322 -16.10 3.32 -3.49
N ALA A 323 -15.69 4.25 -4.36
CA ALA A 323 -16.29 4.44 -5.68
C ALA A 323 -15.80 3.41 -6.71
N ALA A 324 -14.52 3.07 -6.66
CA ALA A 324 -13.84 2.25 -7.67
C ALA A 324 -13.84 0.75 -7.32
N VAL A 325 -13.94 0.40 -6.03
CA VAL A 325 -13.93 -0.99 -5.55
C VAL A 325 -15.15 -1.31 -4.68
N LYS A 326 -15.53 -2.58 -4.64
CA LYS A 326 -16.68 -3.08 -3.87
C LYS A 326 -16.47 -3.01 -2.35
N THR A 327 -15.24 -3.26 -1.89
CA THR A 327 -14.93 -3.36 -0.46
C THR A 327 -13.67 -2.58 -0.14
N VAL A 328 -13.77 -1.64 0.81
CA VAL A 328 -12.63 -0.96 1.41
C VAL A 328 -12.39 -1.46 2.83
N VAL A 329 -11.12 -1.63 3.19
CA VAL A 329 -10.69 -2.14 4.51
C VAL A 329 -9.80 -1.08 5.16
N PRO A 330 -10.36 -0.17 5.98
CA PRO A 330 -9.58 0.86 6.64
C PRO A 330 -8.72 0.28 7.77
N VAL A 331 -7.48 0.76 7.86
CA VAL A 331 -6.58 0.48 8.99
C VAL A 331 -6.11 1.79 9.64
N SER A 332 -5.48 1.69 10.81
CA SER A 332 -5.23 2.82 11.70
C SER A 332 -4.08 3.74 11.29
N SER A 333 -3.15 3.28 10.45
CA SER A 333 -1.99 4.08 10.01
C SER A 333 -1.44 3.64 8.66
N ASN A 334 -0.74 4.55 7.96
CA ASN A 334 -0.06 4.26 6.71
C ASN A 334 0.95 3.11 6.88
N ALA A 335 1.77 3.16 7.94
CA ALA A 335 2.68 2.08 8.30
C ALA A 335 1.99 0.71 8.49
N THR A 336 0.76 0.68 9.02
CA THR A 336 0.00 -0.58 9.13
C THR A 336 -0.39 -1.09 7.75
N ALA A 337 -0.89 -0.23 6.87
CA ALA A 337 -1.27 -0.62 5.51
C ALA A 337 -0.06 -1.07 4.66
N GLU A 338 1.09 -0.41 4.81
CA GLU A 338 2.38 -0.81 4.22
C GLU A 338 2.80 -2.20 4.73
N ALA A 339 2.70 -2.43 6.05
CA ALA A 339 3.03 -3.71 6.68
C ALA A 339 2.11 -4.85 6.22
N VAL A 340 0.82 -4.59 5.97
CA VAL A 340 -0.12 -5.59 5.44
C VAL A 340 0.41 -6.19 4.13
N LYS A 341 0.86 -5.33 3.19
CA LYS A 341 1.36 -5.80 1.90
C LYS A 341 2.61 -6.68 2.05
N LEU A 342 3.55 -6.25 2.88
CA LEU A 342 4.75 -7.06 3.13
C LEU A 342 4.40 -8.38 3.81
N THR A 343 3.48 -8.35 4.79
CA THR A 343 3.05 -9.56 5.51
C THR A 343 2.45 -10.60 4.55
N GLU A 344 1.62 -10.18 3.60
CA GLU A 344 1.03 -11.06 2.58
C GLU A 344 2.11 -11.78 1.75
N ASN A 345 3.12 -11.04 1.29
CA ASN A 345 4.18 -11.59 0.44
C ASN A 345 5.23 -12.38 1.21
N ILE A 346 5.56 -11.98 2.44
CA ILE A 346 6.40 -12.75 3.37
C ILE A 346 5.73 -14.09 3.66
N PHE A 347 4.45 -14.07 4.02
CA PHE A 347 3.69 -15.28 4.31
C PHE A 347 3.72 -16.26 3.12
N ARG A 348 3.50 -15.76 1.90
CA ARG A 348 3.63 -16.59 0.68
C ARG A 348 5.04 -17.14 0.48
N SER A 349 6.07 -16.29 0.60
CA SER A 349 7.47 -16.69 0.41
C SER A 349 7.90 -17.79 1.39
N VAL A 350 7.60 -17.61 2.68
CA VAL A 350 7.95 -18.56 3.75
C VAL A 350 7.23 -19.89 3.56
N ASN A 351 5.94 -19.89 3.24
CA ASN A 351 5.23 -21.15 3.05
C ASN A 351 5.66 -21.89 1.78
N ILE A 352 6.03 -21.18 0.71
CA ILE A 352 6.63 -21.80 -0.48
C ILE A 352 7.99 -22.41 -0.13
N ALA A 353 8.82 -21.72 0.65
CA ALA A 353 10.10 -22.24 1.12
C ALA A 353 9.90 -23.51 1.97
N LEU A 354 8.93 -23.51 2.88
CA LEU A 354 8.60 -24.66 3.71
C LEU A 354 8.28 -25.89 2.85
N VAL A 355 7.38 -25.78 1.87
CA VAL A 355 7.01 -26.94 1.03
C VAL A 355 8.14 -27.36 0.09
N ASN A 356 9.01 -26.43 -0.32
CA ASN A 356 10.23 -26.73 -1.08
C ASN A 356 11.26 -27.48 -0.23
N GLU A 357 11.43 -27.10 1.04
CA GLU A 357 12.29 -27.82 1.98
C GLU A 357 11.76 -29.23 2.24
N LEU A 358 10.47 -29.35 2.59
CA LEU A 358 9.80 -30.64 2.80
C LEU A 358 9.90 -31.54 1.57
N LYS A 359 9.83 -30.97 0.36
CA LYS A 359 10.04 -31.73 -0.89
C LYS A 359 11.41 -32.40 -0.92
N THR A 360 12.49 -31.72 -0.52
CA THR A 360 13.83 -32.33 -0.54
C THR A 360 13.97 -33.41 0.54
N VAL A 361 13.43 -33.17 1.73
CA VAL A 361 13.44 -34.12 2.85
C VAL A 361 12.63 -35.37 2.52
N TYR A 362 11.38 -35.22 2.07
CA TYR A 362 10.52 -36.34 1.73
C TYR A 362 11.02 -37.12 0.52
N ALA A 363 11.65 -36.46 -0.46
CA ALA A 363 12.29 -37.17 -1.57
C ALA A 363 13.41 -38.10 -1.08
N ALA A 364 14.24 -37.67 -0.11
CA ALA A 364 15.26 -38.52 0.50
C ALA A 364 14.68 -39.71 1.30
N MET A 365 13.44 -39.58 1.78
CA MET A 365 12.69 -40.64 2.47
C MET A 365 11.87 -41.54 1.52
N GLY A 366 11.81 -41.23 0.22
CA GLY A 366 10.95 -41.93 -0.75
C GLY A 366 9.45 -41.60 -0.61
N ILE A 367 9.10 -40.45 -0.03
CA ILE A 367 7.72 -40.00 0.20
C ILE A 367 7.31 -38.96 -0.85
N ASP A 368 6.14 -39.11 -1.49
CA ASP A 368 5.59 -38.15 -2.46
C ASP A 368 5.03 -36.90 -1.75
N VAL A 369 5.77 -35.80 -1.76
CA VAL A 369 5.35 -34.52 -1.14
C VAL A 369 3.97 -34.04 -1.65
N TRP A 370 3.62 -34.33 -2.90
CA TRP A 370 2.32 -33.93 -3.45
C TRP A 370 1.17 -34.72 -2.83
N GLU A 371 1.37 -36.01 -2.59
CA GLU A 371 0.41 -36.84 -1.86
C GLU A 371 0.24 -36.36 -0.41
N VAL A 372 1.35 -36.01 0.25
CA VAL A 372 1.32 -35.44 1.60
C VAL A 372 0.49 -34.14 1.64
N ILE A 373 0.72 -33.22 0.70
CA ILE A 373 -0.04 -31.96 0.61
C ILE A 373 -1.52 -32.23 0.28
N ASP A 374 -1.80 -33.15 -0.65
CA ASP A 374 -3.16 -33.52 -1.06
C ASP A 374 -3.96 -34.18 0.08
N ALA A 375 -3.30 -34.98 0.92
CA ALA A 375 -3.90 -35.52 2.13
C ALA A 375 -4.07 -34.42 3.21
N ALA A 376 -3.04 -33.61 3.45
CA ALA A 376 -3.07 -32.56 4.48
C ALA A 376 -4.15 -31.50 4.21
N LYS A 377 -4.38 -31.12 2.96
CA LYS A 377 -5.41 -30.13 2.58
C LYS A 377 -6.85 -30.58 2.83
N THR A 378 -7.09 -31.87 3.10
CA THR A 378 -8.40 -32.36 3.51
C THR A 378 -8.78 -31.92 4.93
N LYS A 379 -7.80 -31.48 5.73
CA LYS A 379 -8.04 -30.94 7.06
C LYS A 379 -8.75 -29.57 6.93
N PRO A 380 -9.96 -29.40 7.49
CA PRO A 380 -10.78 -28.20 7.24
C PRO A 380 -10.29 -26.94 7.97
N PHE A 381 -9.25 -27.03 8.80
CA PHE A 381 -8.70 -25.90 9.56
C PHE A 381 -7.19 -26.02 9.75
N GLY A 382 -6.52 -24.88 9.89
CA GLY A 382 -5.10 -24.80 10.26
C GLY A 382 -4.12 -25.32 9.20
N TYR A 383 -4.57 -25.58 7.98
CA TYR A 383 -3.70 -25.91 6.85
C TYR A 383 -4.18 -25.22 5.59
N MET A 384 -3.31 -24.41 4.99
CA MET A 384 -3.53 -23.80 3.68
C MET A 384 -2.45 -24.33 2.74
N PRO A 385 -2.83 -25.02 1.65
CA PRO A 385 -1.87 -25.69 0.80
C PRO A 385 -1.01 -24.69 0.03
N PHE A 386 0.29 -24.90 0.10
CA PHE A 386 1.27 -24.36 -0.84
C PHE A 386 1.88 -25.54 -1.60
N TYR A 387 2.39 -25.27 -2.79
CA TYR A 387 2.90 -26.31 -3.67
C TYR A 387 4.35 -26.05 -4.02
N PRO A 388 5.21 -27.08 -4.00
CA PRO A 388 6.61 -26.92 -4.38
C PRO A 388 6.74 -26.66 -5.88
N GLY A 389 7.91 -26.17 -6.30
CA GLY A 389 8.17 -25.86 -7.70
C GLY A 389 9.66 -25.78 -8.04
N PRO A 390 10.01 -25.23 -9.21
CA PRO A 390 11.39 -25.05 -9.65
C PRO A 390 12.07 -23.83 -9.03
N GLY A 391 11.31 -22.95 -8.38
CA GLY A 391 11.78 -21.73 -7.74
C GLY A 391 10.65 -20.70 -7.62
N LEU A 392 10.96 -19.56 -7.03
CA LEU A 392 10.08 -18.39 -7.02
C LEU A 392 10.27 -17.58 -8.29
N GLY A 393 9.23 -16.85 -8.69
CA GLY A 393 9.35 -15.80 -9.69
C GLY A 393 8.22 -14.76 -9.59
N GLY A 394 8.19 -13.86 -10.57
CA GLY A 394 7.42 -12.62 -10.51
C GLY A 394 8.13 -11.58 -9.64
N HIS A 395 7.70 -10.31 -9.66
CA HIS A 395 8.40 -9.29 -8.87
C HIS A 395 8.10 -9.34 -7.38
N CYS A 396 6.86 -9.61 -6.97
CA CYS A 396 6.45 -9.31 -5.59
C CYS A 396 7.10 -10.25 -4.56
N ILE A 397 7.14 -11.55 -4.83
CA ILE A 397 7.59 -12.55 -3.82
C ILE A 397 9.12 -12.60 -3.66
N PRO A 398 9.93 -12.50 -4.72
CA PRO A 398 11.39 -12.42 -4.60
C PRO A 398 11.91 -11.09 -4.07
N ILE A 399 11.12 -10.01 -4.11
CA ILE A 399 11.58 -8.65 -3.76
C ILE A 399 11.01 -8.19 -2.41
N ASP A 400 9.68 -8.14 -2.29
CA ASP A 400 9.00 -7.43 -1.20
C ASP A 400 9.40 -7.93 0.21
N PRO A 401 9.62 -9.24 0.46
CA PRO A 401 10.05 -9.70 1.78
C PRO A 401 11.34 -9.03 2.27
N PHE A 402 12.26 -8.69 1.35
CA PHE A 402 13.54 -8.05 1.69
C PHE A 402 13.39 -6.58 2.09
N TYR A 403 12.26 -5.92 1.78
CA TYR A 403 11.98 -4.57 2.28
C TYR A 403 11.88 -4.58 3.81
N LEU A 404 11.20 -5.57 4.38
CA LEU A 404 11.12 -5.70 5.83
C LEU A 404 12.47 -6.12 6.42
N THR A 405 13.20 -7.02 5.76
CA THR A 405 14.57 -7.41 6.18
C THR A 405 15.51 -6.21 6.25
N TRP A 406 15.42 -5.30 5.28
CA TRP A 406 16.20 -4.07 5.29
C TRP A 406 15.76 -3.15 6.43
N LYS A 407 14.46 -2.86 6.55
CA LYS A 407 13.92 -1.94 7.57
C LYS A 407 14.14 -2.45 9.00
N SER A 408 14.10 -3.77 9.22
CA SER A 408 14.24 -4.36 10.55
C SER A 408 15.64 -4.19 11.14
N ARG A 409 16.66 -3.93 10.31
CA ARG A 409 18.04 -3.64 10.75
C ARG A 409 18.12 -2.34 11.55
N GLU A 410 17.30 -1.34 11.22
CA GLU A 410 17.20 -0.09 12.00
C GLU A 410 16.69 -0.32 13.43
N TYR A 411 15.98 -1.43 13.64
CA TYR A 411 15.45 -1.83 14.95
C TYR A 411 16.29 -2.93 15.61
N GLU A 412 17.47 -3.26 15.05
CA GLU A 412 18.35 -4.32 15.54
C GLU A 412 17.68 -5.71 15.61
N LEU A 413 16.68 -5.95 14.76
CA LEU A 413 15.90 -7.20 14.71
C LEU A 413 16.16 -7.93 13.38
N PRO A 414 17.01 -8.97 13.35
CA PRO A 414 17.23 -9.75 12.14
C PRO A 414 16.02 -10.63 11.79
N THR A 415 15.67 -10.71 10.50
CA THR A 415 14.51 -11.47 9.99
C THR A 415 14.89 -12.86 9.51
N ARG A 416 15.38 -13.70 10.43
CA ARG A 416 15.96 -15.03 10.13
C ARG A 416 15.07 -15.93 9.26
N PHE A 417 13.76 -15.95 9.51
CA PHE A 417 12.82 -16.76 8.72
C PHE A 417 12.67 -16.26 7.27
N ILE A 418 12.70 -14.94 7.06
CA ILE A 418 12.57 -14.35 5.73
C ILE A 418 13.83 -14.64 4.92
N GLU A 419 15.00 -14.46 5.55
CA GLU A 419 16.30 -14.74 4.93
C GLU A 419 16.43 -16.23 4.56
N LEU A 420 16.11 -17.13 5.49
CA LEU A 420 16.12 -18.58 5.26
C LEU A 420 15.15 -18.99 4.14
N ALA A 421 13.95 -18.41 4.11
CA ALA A 421 13.00 -18.67 3.04
C ALA A 421 13.55 -18.23 1.67
N GLY A 422 14.23 -17.07 1.63
CA GLY A 422 14.95 -16.59 0.44
C GLY A 422 16.04 -17.55 -0.02
N GLU A 423 16.84 -18.09 0.90
CA GLU A 423 17.90 -19.07 0.62
C GLU A 423 17.35 -20.37 0.03
N ILE A 424 16.36 -20.98 0.71
CA ILE A 424 15.72 -22.23 0.26
C ILE A 424 15.13 -22.06 -1.13
N ASN A 425 14.34 -20.99 -1.34
CA ASN A 425 13.70 -20.75 -2.63
C ASN A 425 14.70 -20.48 -3.76
N SER A 426 15.79 -19.76 -3.47
CA SER A 426 16.85 -19.48 -4.45
C SER A 426 17.69 -20.72 -4.78
N ALA A 427 17.70 -21.73 -3.91
CA ALA A 427 18.41 -22.98 -4.14
C ALA A 427 17.65 -23.97 -5.05
N MET A 428 16.32 -23.82 -5.17
CA MET A 428 15.48 -24.76 -5.91
C MET A 428 15.86 -24.97 -7.39
N PRO A 429 16.26 -23.96 -8.17
CA PRO A 429 16.72 -24.18 -9.55
C PRO A 429 17.90 -25.16 -9.63
N ARG A 430 18.87 -25.06 -8.70
CA ARG A 430 20.02 -25.99 -8.66
C ARG A 430 19.58 -27.39 -8.26
N TYR A 431 18.68 -27.52 -7.29
CA TYR A 431 18.12 -28.81 -6.89
C TYR A 431 17.42 -29.49 -8.08
N VAL A 432 16.57 -28.76 -8.81
CA VAL A 432 15.85 -29.27 -9.98
C VAL A 432 16.80 -29.71 -11.10
N VAL A 433 17.82 -28.91 -11.44
CA VAL A 433 18.81 -29.32 -12.46
C VAL A 433 19.67 -30.49 -11.97
N GLY A 434 19.87 -30.62 -10.66
CA GLY A 434 20.45 -31.81 -10.03
C GLY A 434 19.61 -33.06 -10.31
N LYS A 435 18.31 -32.99 -10.05
CA LYS A 435 17.35 -34.08 -10.32
C LYS A 435 17.24 -34.43 -11.80
N LEU A 436 17.28 -33.43 -12.67
CA LEU A 436 17.36 -33.64 -14.12
C LEU A 436 18.61 -34.43 -14.52
N ALA A 437 19.78 -34.04 -14.00
CA ALA A 437 21.03 -34.74 -14.30
C ALA A 437 21.02 -36.18 -13.79
N GLU A 438 20.50 -36.41 -12.58
CA GLU A 438 20.33 -37.75 -12.00
C GLU A 438 19.38 -38.60 -12.85
N ALA A 439 18.24 -38.04 -13.29
CA ALA A 439 17.28 -38.76 -14.12
C ALA A 439 17.87 -39.12 -15.50
N LEU A 440 18.62 -38.21 -16.13
CA LEU A 440 19.34 -38.46 -17.39
C LEU A 440 20.37 -39.59 -17.25
N ASP A 441 21.12 -39.62 -16.15
CA ASP A 441 22.11 -40.66 -15.90
C ASP A 441 21.45 -42.02 -15.67
N ILE A 442 20.50 -42.09 -14.73
CA ILE A 442 19.84 -43.35 -14.35
C ILE A 442 18.98 -43.93 -15.48
N ARG A 443 18.24 -43.09 -16.22
CA ARG A 443 17.27 -43.56 -17.21
C ARG A 443 17.85 -43.67 -18.61
N CYS A 444 18.81 -42.82 -18.96
CA CYS A 444 19.32 -42.72 -20.32
C CYS A 444 20.82 -43.01 -20.43
N GLY A 445 21.55 -43.16 -19.31
CA GLY A 445 23.01 -43.30 -19.31
C GLY A 445 23.72 -42.05 -19.84
N LYS A 446 23.09 -40.88 -19.74
CA LYS A 446 23.59 -39.62 -20.32
C LYS A 446 23.94 -38.62 -19.22
N ALA A 447 25.13 -38.03 -19.34
CA ALA A 447 25.53 -36.91 -18.50
C ALA A 447 24.91 -35.61 -19.03
N LEU A 448 24.47 -34.71 -18.12
CA LEU A 448 23.88 -33.42 -18.49
C LEU A 448 24.73 -32.59 -19.46
N SER A 449 26.07 -32.64 -19.33
CA SER A 449 27.02 -31.93 -20.19
C SER A 449 27.03 -32.39 -21.65
N ARG A 450 26.35 -33.50 -21.97
CA ARG A 450 26.19 -34.03 -23.32
C ARG A 450 24.73 -34.12 -23.74
N SER A 451 23.84 -33.52 -22.95
CA SER A 451 22.40 -33.58 -23.17
C SER A 451 21.86 -32.27 -23.73
N ARG A 452 20.84 -32.40 -24.59
CA ARG A 452 19.98 -31.32 -25.03
C ARG A 452 18.66 -31.39 -24.26
N VAL A 453 18.30 -30.31 -23.60
CA VAL A 453 17.13 -30.22 -22.72
C VAL A 453 16.16 -29.18 -23.27
N LEU A 454 14.89 -29.55 -23.35
CA LEU A 454 13.81 -28.61 -23.62
C LEU A 454 13.20 -28.15 -22.30
N VAL A 455 13.37 -26.88 -21.94
CA VAL A 455 12.70 -26.26 -20.80
C VAL A 455 11.30 -25.83 -21.22
N LEU A 456 10.28 -26.45 -20.64
CA LEU A 456 8.88 -26.23 -20.95
C LEU A 456 8.29 -25.20 -19.98
N GLY A 457 7.93 -24.05 -20.51
CA GLY A 457 7.48 -22.88 -19.77
C GLY A 457 8.63 -21.93 -19.40
N LEU A 458 8.54 -20.69 -19.85
CA LEU A 458 9.46 -19.60 -19.55
C LEU A 458 8.82 -18.56 -18.62
N ALA A 459 7.51 -18.34 -18.71
CA ALA A 459 6.79 -17.48 -17.78
C ALA A 459 6.91 -17.98 -16.34
N TYR A 460 6.94 -17.06 -15.37
CA TYR A 460 7.09 -17.44 -13.95
C TYR A 460 5.84 -18.11 -13.37
N LYS A 461 4.68 -17.85 -13.98
CA LYS A 461 3.37 -18.37 -13.60
C LYS A 461 2.65 -18.90 -14.84
N LYS A 462 1.80 -19.89 -14.59
CA LYS A 462 0.91 -20.47 -15.59
C LYS A 462 0.05 -19.40 -16.28
N ASN A 463 -0.08 -19.54 -17.59
CA ASN A 463 -0.98 -18.79 -18.47
C ASN A 463 -0.81 -17.25 -18.47
N VAL A 464 0.41 -16.77 -18.23
CA VAL A 464 0.77 -15.35 -18.39
C VAL A 464 2.04 -15.24 -19.23
N ALA A 465 2.28 -14.09 -19.85
CA ALA A 465 3.51 -13.82 -20.63
C ALA A 465 4.66 -13.25 -19.78
N ASP A 466 4.47 -13.13 -18.46
CA ASP A 466 5.43 -12.47 -17.59
C ASP A 466 6.60 -13.40 -17.22
N ILE A 467 7.81 -12.99 -17.59
CA ILE A 467 9.05 -13.71 -17.33
C ILE A 467 9.92 -13.09 -16.22
N ARG A 468 9.43 -12.04 -15.57
CA ARG A 468 10.22 -11.29 -14.58
C ARG A 468 10.53 -12.20 -13.39
N GLU A 469 11.80 -12.24 -13.00
CA GLU A 469 12.33 -13.16 -11.98
C GLU A 469 11.97 -14.64 -12.25
N SER A 470 11.72 -15.06 -13.49
CA SER A 470 11.28 -16.42 -13.76
C SER A 470 12.37 -17.44 -13.42
N PRO A 471 12.06 -18.52 -12.67
CA PRO A 471 13.03 -19.56 -12.36
C PRO A 471 13.52 -20.29 -13.62
N SER A 472 12.73 -20.30 -14.71
CA SER A 472 13.10 -20.93 -15.97
C SER A 472 14.35 -20.32 -16.60
N LEU A 473 14.56 -19.00 -16.46
CA LEU A 473 15.77 -18.33 -16.95
C LEU A 473 17.00 -18.88 -16.22
N ARG A 474 16.91 -19.04 -14.90
CA ARG A 474 18.00 -19.61 -14.10
C ARG A 474 18.20 -21.10 -14.38
N LEU A 475 17.14 -21.86 -14.64
CA LEU A 475 17.25 -23.27 -15.04
C LEU A 475 18.07 -23.42 -16.34
N ILE A 476 17.77 -22.60 -17.36
CA ILE A 476 18.50 -22.58 -18.63
C ILE A 476 19.99 -22.30 -18.39
N GLU A 477 20.31 -21.25 -17.63
CA GLU A 477 21.70 -20.90 -17.33
C GLU A 477 22.44 -22.01 -16.58
N ILE A 478 21.83 -22.64 -15.57
CA ILE A 478 22.50 -23.72 -14.82
C ILE A 478 22.75 -24.94 -15.71
N ILE A 479 21.83 -25.25 -16.64
CA ILE A 479 22.03 -26.33 -17.61
C ILE A 479 23.26 -26.02 -18.50
N GLU A 480 23.37 -24.79 -19.01
CA GLU A 480 24.46 -24.35 -19.87
C GLU A 480 25.79 -24.21 -19.11
N GLU A 481 25.78 -23.70 -17.88
CA GLU A 481 26.93 -23.65 -16.97
C GLU A 481 27.51 -25.06 -16.71
N ARG A 482 26.67 -26.10 -16.73
CA ARG A 482 27.07 -27.50 -16.59
C ARG A 482 27.41 -28.17 -17.92
N GLY A 483 27.50 -27.41 -19.00
CA GLY A 483 27.89 -27.85 -20.34
C GLY A 483 26.75 -28.44 -21.19
N GLY A 484 25.52 -28.51 -20.65
CA GLY A 484 24.35 -28.95 -21.42
C GLY A 484 23.88 -27.91 -22.41
N LYS A 485 22.95 -28.28 -23.29
CA LYS A 485 22.25 -27.35 -24.19
C LYS A 485 20.82 -27.20 -23.74
N ALA A 486 20.32 -25.97 -23.64
CA ALA A 486 18.95 -25.71 -23.23
C ALA A 486 18.22 -24.89 -24.30
N ASP A 487 17.13 -25.43 -24.81
CA ASP A 487 16.13 -24.67 -25.58
C ASP A 487 14.89 -24.49 -24.70
N TYR A 488 13.96 -23.62 -25.11
CA TYR A 488 12.71 -23.46 -24.37
C TYR A 488 11.49 -23.47 -25.30
N HIS A 489 10.36 -23.91 -24.76
CA HIS A 489 9.05 -23.72 -25.35
C HIS A 489 8.13 -23.02 -24.36
N ASP A 490 7.55 -21.91 -24.77
CA ASP A 490 6.48 -21.20 -24.05
C ASP A 490 5.45 -20.65 -25.06
N PRO A 491 4.14 -20.91 -24.88
CA PRO A 491 3.11 -20.43 -25.80
C PRO A 491 2.79 -18.93 -25.65
N PHE A 492 3.19 -18.30 -24.55
CA PHE A 492 2.97 -16.88 -24.26
C PHE A 492 4.23 -16.03 -24.48
N VAL A 493 5.41 -16.64 -24.61
CA VAL A 493 6.68 -15.93 -24.75
C VAL A 493 7.45 -16.39 -25.99
N ALA A 494 7.17 -15.74 -27.12
CA ALA A 494 7.77 -16.08 -28.42
C ALA A 494 9.30 -15.87 -28.47
N GLU A 495 9.81 -14.84 -27.79
CA GLU A 495 11.22 -14.47 -27.76
C GLU A 495 11.58 -13.84 -26.41
N ILE A 496 12.77 -14.13 -25.90
CA ILE A 496 13.26 -13.57 -24.63
C ILE A 496 13.63 -12.09 -24.83
N PRO A 497 12.90 -11.13 -24.21
CA PRO A 497 13.25 -9.72 -24.26
C PRO A 497 14.56 -9.43 -23.50
N PRO A 498 15.15 -8.23 -23.66
CA PRO A 498 16.27 -7.83 -22.80
C PRO A 498 15.86 -7.83 -21.32
N THR A 499 16.62 -8.53 -20.47
CA THR A 499 16.41 -8.61 -19.01
C THR A 499 17.64 -8.08 -18.28
N ARG A 500 17.49 -7.47 -17.10
CA ARG A 500 18.65 -6.92 -16.37
C ARG A 500 19.71 -7.99 -16.04
N GLU A 501 19.27 -9.19 -15.68
CA GLU A 501 20.12 -10.25 -15.11
C GLU A 501 20.50 -11.34 -16.13
N HIS A 502 19.67 -11.59 -17.14
CA HIS A 502 19.83 -12.70 -18.10
C HIS A 502 20.09 -12.20 -19.52
N GLN A 503 20.96 -11.20 -19.69
CA GLN A 503 21.26 -10.60 -21.00
C GLN A 503 21.77 -11.61 -22.03
N ALA A 504 22.48 -12.65 -21.60
CA ALA A 504 23.00 -13.70 -22.47
C ALA A 504 21.89 -14.53 -23.15
N LEU A 505 20.68 -14.54 -22.59
CA LEU A 505 19.52 -15.27 -23.12
C LEU A 505 18.68 -14.43 -24.09
N LYS A 506 18.94 -13.13 -24.19
CA LYS A 506 18.19 -12.20 -25.05
C LYS A 506 18.12 -12.71 -26.49
N GLY A 507 16.93 -12.65 -27.08
CA GLY A 507 16.71 -13.00 -28.48
C GLY A 507 16.58 -14.50 -28.77
N ARG A 508 16.73 -15.35 -27.75
CA ARG A 508 16.39 -16.77 -27.87
C ARG A 508 14.89 -16.90 -28.11
N LYS A 509 14.51 -17.79 -29.03
CA LYS A 509 13.12 -17.98 -29.46
C LYS A 509 12.53 -19.27 -28.91
N SER A 510 11.23 -19.23 -28.67
CA SER A 510 10.41 -20.39 -28.30
C SER A 510 10.43 -21.39 -29.46
N VAL A 511 10.79 -22.65 -29.19
CA VAL A 511 10.77 -23.72 -30.19
C VAL A 511 9.36 -24.27 -30.32
N ALA A 512 8.99 -24.81 -31.49
CA ALA A 512 7.69 -25.45 -31.65
C ALA A 512 7.63 -26.81 -30.93
N LEU A 513 6.48 -27.15 -30.36
CA LEU A 513 6.24 -28.41 -29.65
C LEU A 513 5.74 -29.51 -30.61
N ALA A 514 6.49 -29.79 -31.67
CA ALA A 514 6.12 -30.82 -32.64
C ALA A 514 6.74 -32.19 -32.28
N PRO A 515 6.07 -33.34 -32.53
CA PRO A 515 6.61 -34.67 -32.24
C PRO A 515 8.03 -34.90 -32.78
N GLU A 516 8.29 -34.48 -34.01
CA GLU A 516 9.58 -34.57 -34.69
C GLU A 516 10.67 -33.70 -34.05
N VAL A 517 10.30 -32.66 -33.30
CA VAL A 517 11.23 -31.81 -32.56
C VAL A 517 11.52 -32.39 -31.19
N LEU A 518 10.55 -33.06 -30.57
CA LEU A 518 10.68 -33.65 -29.22
C LEU A 518 11.69 -34.80 -29.16
N VAL A 519 11.82 -35.57 -30.25
CA VAL A 519 12.76 -36.70 -30.34
C VAL A 519 14.24 -36.26 -30.37
N ASP A 520 14.52 -35.00 -30.71
CA ASP A 520 15.87 -34.43 -30.75
C ASP A 520 16.38 -34.00 -29.37
N TYR A 521 15.52 -34.03 -28.34
CA TYR A 521 15.88 -33.71 -26.97
C TYR A 521 16.11 -34.97 -26.15
N ASP A 522 17.09 -34.92 -25.26
CA ASP A 522 17.35 -36.01 -24.30
C ASP A 522 16.38 -35.97 -23.12
N ALA A 523 15.89 -34.78 -22.77
CA ALA A 523 14.89 -34.59 -21.72
C ALA A 523 14.04 -33.33 -21.93
N VAL A 524 12.81 -33.38 -21.44
CA VAL A 524 11.93 -32.22 -21.27
C VAL A 524 11.84 -31.90 -19.78
N LEU A 525 12.17 -30.67 -19.40
CA LEU A 525 12.04 -30.16 -18.04
C LEU A 525 10.83 -29.24 -17.93
N VAL A 526 9.78 -29.67 -17.24
CA VAL A 526 8.58 -28.84 -17.01
C VAL A 526 8.84 -27.84 -15.90
N ALA A 527 8.91 -26.56 -16.25
CA ALA A 527 9.09 -25.45 -15.34
C ALA A 527 7.79 -24.66 -15.09
N THR A 528 6.92 -24.55 -16.10
CA THR A 528 5.59 -23.92 -15.96
C THR A 528 4.51 -24.72 -16.68
N ASP A 529 3.40 -24.94 -15.99
CA ASP A 529 2.33 -25.88 -16.36
C ASP A 529 1.18 -25.23 -17.15
N HIS A 530 1.51 -24.55 -18.27
CA HIS A 530 0.50 -23.89 -19.13
C HIS A 530 -0.57 -24.85 -19.64
N ASP A 531 -1.80 -24.34 -19.79
CA ASP A 531 -2.95 -25.14 -20.27
C ASP A 531 -2.91 -25.43 -21.78
N GLN A 532 -2.27 -24.57 -22.57
CA GLN A 532 -2.19 -24.72 -24.03
C GLN A 532 -1.22 -25.83 -24.48
N ILE A 533 -0.49 -26.44 -23.54
CA ILE A 533 0.48 -27.48 -23.85
C ILE A 533 -0.22 -28.84 -23.95
N ASP A 534 0.04 -29.56 -25.05
CA ASP A 534 -0.38 -30.96 -25.19
C ASP A 534 0.60 -31.91 -24.47
N TYR A 535 0.34 -32.13 -23.18
CA TYR A 535 1.12 -33.05 -22.36
C TYR A 535 1.01 -34.52 -22.79
N ALA A 536 -0.07 -34.92 -23.47
CA ALA A 536 -0.19 -36.31 -23.94
C ALA A 536 0.79 -36.58 -25.10
N THR A 537 0.98 -35.60 -25.98
CA THR A 537 2.00 -35.64 -27.03
C THR A 537 3.41 -35.65 -26.44
N LEU A 538 3.66 -34.91 -25.35
CA LEU A 538 4.94 -34.99 -24.63
C LEU A 538 5.23 -36.41 -24.13
N VAL A 539 4.28 -37.04 -23.42
CA VAL A 539 4.46 -38.41 -22.89
C VAL A 539 4.77 -39.40 -24.01
N LYS A 540 4.16 -39.24 -25.18
CA LYS A 540 4.37 -40.16 -26.32
C LYS A 540 5.74 -40.02 -26.98
N ASN A 541 6.32 -38.82 -27.03
CA ASN A 541 7.45 -38.52 -27.91
C ASN A 541 8.73 -38.12 -27.18
N ALA A 542 8.66 -37.60 -25.95
CA ALA A 542 9.84 -37.20 -25.20
C ALA A 542 10.54 -38.43 -24.58
N PRO A 543 11.87 -38.58 -24.72
CA PRO A 543 12.61 -39.72 -24.14
C PRO A 543 12.59 -39.76 -22.60
N LEU A 544 12.65 -38.58 -21.97
CA LEU A 544 12.61 -38.39 -20.53
C LEU A 544 11.87 -37.09 -20.22
N ILE A 545 11.01 -37.11 -19.20
CA ILE A 545 10.30 -35.94 -18.73
C ILE A 545 10.58 -35.77 -17.25
N VAL A 546 10.96 -34.55 -16.87
CA VAL A 546 11.18 -34.14 -15.48
C VAL A 546 10.15 -33.08 -15.12
N ASP A 547 9.20 -33.45 -14.25
CA ASP A 547 8.05 -32.64 -13.87
C ASP A 547 8.22 -32.00 -12.50
N THR A 548 8.32 -30.66 -12.47
CA THR A 548 8.43 -29.87 -11.23
C THR A 548 7.09 -29.36 -10.71
N ARG A 549 6.01 -29.52 -11.49
CA ARG A 549 4.68 -28.96 -11.24
C ARG A 549 3.59 -30.01 -11.00
N ASN A 550 3.95 -31.30 -11.07
CA ASN A 550 3.05 -32.44 -10.91
C ASN A 550 1.85 -32.37 -11.87
N VAL A 551 2.08 -31.84 -13.08
CA VAL A 551 1.05 -31.64 -14.10
C VAL A 551 0.57 -32.97 -14.67
N PHE A 552 1.47 -33.93 -14.91
CA PHE A 552 1.09 -35.22 -15.51
C PHE A 552 0.18 -36.03 -14.58
N LYS A 553 0.49 -36.08 -13.27
CA LYS A 553 -0.36 -36.76 -12.27
C LYS A 553 -1.76 -36.14 -12.23
N ARG A 554 -1.88 -34.82 -12.24
CA ARG A 554 -3.19 -34.12 -12.24
C ARG A 554 -4.01 -34.38 -13.51
N LEU A 555 -3.34 -34.60 -14.64
CA LEU A 555 -3.98 -34.94 -15.91
C LEU A 555 -4.24 -36.45 -16.09
N GLY A 556 -3.90 -37.28 -15.10
CA GLY A 556 -4.03 -38.75 -15.21
C GLY A 556 -3.06 -39.37 -16.22
N LEU A 557 -1.99 -38.66 -16.59
CA LEU A 557 -0.96 -39.14 -17.49
C LEU A 557 0.17 -39.78 -16.67
N SER A 558 0.48 -41.04 -16.96
CA SER A 558 1.57 -41.75 -16.29
C SER A 558 2.39 -42.55 -17.30
N ALA A 559 3.71 -42.49 -17.16
CA ALA A 559 4.65 -43.31 -17.91
C ALA A 559 5.96 -43.44 -17.13
N GLY A 560 6.72 -44.53 -17.35
CA GLY A 560 7.94 -44.83 -16.59
C GLY A 560 9.09 -43.82 -16.79
N HIS A 561 9.04 -43.05 -17.88
CA HIS A 561 9.97 -41.97 -18.20
C HIS A 561 9.50 -40.58 -17.75
N VAL A 562 8.41 -40.48 -16.98
CA VAL A 562 7.97 -39.25 -16.31
C VAL A 562 8.44 -39.28 -14.86
N ILE A 563 9.38 -38.41 -14.51
CA ILE A 563 10.02 -38.34 -13.19
C ILE A 563 9.63 -37.02 -12.53
N LYS A 564 9.31 -37.05 -11.22
CA LYS A 564 9.08 -35.83 -10.46
C LYS A 564 10.42 -35.24 -10.01
N ALA A 565 10.55 -33.92 -10.07
CA ALA A 565 11.71 -33.19 -9.56
C ALA A 565 11.32 -32.11 -8.58
#